data_AF-A0A430FFB2-F1
#
_entry.id   AF-A0A430FFB2-F1
#
_cell.length_a   1.000
_cell.length_b   1.000
_cell.length_c   1.000
_cell.angle_alpha   90.00
_cell.angle_beta   90.00
_cell.angle_gamma   90.00
#
_symmetry.space_group_name_H-M   'P 1'
#
loop_
_entity.id
_entity.type
_entity.pdbx_description
1 polymer ?
#
loop_
_entity_poly.entity_id
_entity_poly.type
_entity_poly.pdbx_seq_one_letter_code
_entity_poly.pdbx_strand_id
1 'polypeptide(L)' 'MNILAELEYIGHNTAAVADLLSNIDDDTLSDVFNALDPAKDTFFRNIAGVEMMKRNLPIDGHGDIVVEKIWPRDSQ' A
#
# COMPACT_ATOMS: atom_id res chain seq x y z
N MET A 1 -14.89 9.61 -5.23
CA MET A 1 -14.25 10.09 -3.98
C MET A 1 -12.78 10.35 -4.31
N ASN A 2 -12.18 11.46 -3.88
CA ASN A 2 -10.78 11.74 -4.20
C ASN A 2 -9.90 11.31 -3.02
N ILE A 3 -9.39 10.09 -3.07
CA ILE A 3 -8.63 9.48 -1.96
C ILE A 3 -7.35 10.26 -1.67
N LEU A 4 -6.68 10.80 -2.67
CA LEU A 4 -5.46 11.59 -2.46
C LEU A 4 -5.75 12.86 -1.64
N ALA A 5 -6.85 13.56 -1.94
CA ALA A 5 -7.27 14.71 -1.16
C ALA A 5 -7.68 14.34 0.29
N GLU A 6 -8.27 13.15 0.49
CA GLU A 6 -8.60 12.65 1.82
C GLU A 6 -7.37 12.27 2.63
N LEU A 7 -6.35 11.66 2.00
CA LEU A 7 -5.07 11.38 2.62
C LEU A 7 -4.37 12.67 3.08
N GLU A 8 -4.36 13.70 2.23
CA GLU A 8 -3.83 15.02 2.59
C GLU A 8 -4.58 15.64 3.77
N TYR A 9 -5.92 15.55 3.77
CA TYR A 9 -6.75 16.07 4.85
C TYR A 9 -6.53 15.33 6.18
N ILE A 10 -6.42 14.00 6.14
CA ILE A 10 -6.11 13.16 7.32
C ILE A 10 -4.70 13.46 7.84
N GLY A 11 -3.75 13.74 6.94
CA GLY A 11 -2.35 13.96 7.27
C GLY A 11 -1.68 12.71 7.83
N HIS A 12 -0.69 12.88 8.70
CA HIS A 12 0.18 11.80 9.16
C HIS A 12 -0.42 10.94 10.30
N ASN A 13 -1.75 10.83 10.37
CA ASN A 13 -2.41 9.94 11.32
C ASN A 13 -2.49 8.52 10.77
N THR A 14 -1.57 7.67 11.21
CA THR A 14 -1.43 6.29 10.73
C THR A 14 -2.72 5.48 10.83
N ALA A 15 -3.49 5.62 11.93
CA ALA A 15 -4.70 4.83 12.14
C ALA A 15 -5.81 5.22 11.14
N ALA A 16 -6.01 6.52 10.94
CA ALA A 16 -7.03 7.02 10.01
C ALA A 16 -6.65 6.75 8.54
N VAL A 17 -5.37 6.86 8.19
CA VAL A 17 -4.90 6.49 6.84
C VAL A 17 -5.06 4.99 6.59
N ALA A 18 -4.68 4.14 7.55
CA ALA A 18 -4.84 2.69 7.41
C ALA A 18 -6.31 2.28 7.34
N ASP A 19 -7.19 2.91 8.12
CA ASP A 19 -8.63 2.67 8.07
C ASP A 19 -9.22 3.06 6.70
N LEU A 20 -8.88 4.25 6.18
CA LEU A 20 -9.32 4.67 4.85
C LEU A 20 -8.86 3.68 3.77
N LEU A 21 -7.56 3.35 3.76
CA LEU A 21 -6.97 2.46 2.76
C LEU A 21 -7.45 1.01 2.92
N SER A 22 -7.86 0.59 4.10
CA SER A 22 -8.45 -0.74 4.35
C SER A 22 -9.85 -0.89 3.77
N ASN A 23 -10.57 0.21 3.58
CA ASN A 23 -11.98 0.21 3.16
C ASN A 23 -12.20 0.47 1.66
N ILE A 24 -11.13 0.58 0.88
CA ILE A 24 -11.18 0.79 -0.57
C ILE A 24 -10.87 -0.52 -1.30
N ASP A 25 -11.33 -0.66 -2.54
CA ASP A 25 -11.06 -1.83 -3.38
C ASP A 25 -9.59 -1.90 -3.83
N ASP A 26 -9.19 -3.08 -4.30
CA ASP A 26 -7.80 -3.41 -4.63
C ASP A 26 -7.26 -2.63 -5.84
N ASP A 27 -8.10 -2.36 -6.83
CA ASP A 27 -7.74 -1.56 -8.01
C ASP A 27 -7.47 -0.12 -7.58
N THR A 28 -8.38 0.47 -6.78
CA THR A 28 -8.21 1.82 -6.24
C THR A 28 -6.99 1.92 -5.32
N LEU A 29 -6.72 0.90 -4.49
CA LEU A 29 -5.53 0.89 -3.62
C LEU A 29 -4.24 0.87 -4.45
N SER A 30 -4.21 0.08 -5.53
CA SER A 30 -3.07 0.02 -6.45
C SER A 30 -2.86 1.35 -7.17
N ASP A 31 -3.93 1.99 -7.64
CA ASP A 31 -3.88 3.31 -8.26
C ASP A 31 -3.36 4.38 -7.30
N VAL A 32 -3.81 4.36 -6.04
CA VAL A 32 -3.34 5.27 -4.99
C VAL A 32 -1.84 5.07 -4.75
N PHE A 33 -1.39 3.82 -4.58
CA PHE A 33 0.02 3.52 -4.36
C PHE A 33 0.92 4.00 -5.51
N ASN A 34 0.45 3.86 -6.76
CA ASN A 34 1.17 4.28 -7.96
C ASN A 34 1.15 5.79 -8.19
N ALA A 35 0.11 6.49 -7.72
CA ALA A 35 -0.01 7.94 -7.83
C ALA A 35 0.84 8.72 -6.82
N LEU A 36 1.21 8.09 -5.70
CA LEU A 36 2.00 8.72 -4.62
C LEU A 36 3.48 8.84 -5.01
N ASP A 37 4.06 10.03 -4.80
CA ASP A 37 5.46 10.31 -5.11
C ASP A 37 6.38 9.57 -4.11
N PRO A 38 7.27 8.67 -4.57
CA PRO A 38 8.14 7.90 -3.68
C PRO A 38 9.09 8.74 -2.81
N ALA A 39 9.38 9.98 -3.21
CA ALA A 39 10.26 10.88 -2.46
C ALA A 39 9.50 11.80 -1.52
N LYS A 40 8.27 12.21 -1.87
CA LYS A 40 7.49 13.20 -1.09
C LYS A 40 6.44 12.55 -0.20
N ASP A 41 5.79 11.50 -0.69
CA ASP A 41 4.64 10.88 -0.04
C ASP A 41 4.98 9.56 0.65
N THR A 42 6.25 9.41 1.05
CA THR A 42 6.81 8.20 1.66
C THR A 42 5.93 7.64 2.77
N PHE A 43 5.36 8.48 3.63
CA PHE A 43 4.46 8.07 4.70
C PHE A 43 3.21 7.35 4.18
N PHE A 44 2.45 8.01 3.29
CA PHE A 44 1.22 7.45 2.72
C PHE A 44 1.51 6.22 1.88
N ARG A 45 2.58 6.28 1.08
CA ARG A 45 3.00 5.19 0.19
C ARG A 45 3.42 3.94 0.97
N ASN A 46 4.07 4.10 2.12
CA ASN A 46 4.41 2.97 2.99
C ASN A 46 3.17 2.30 3.58
N ILE A 47 2.17 3.07 4.02
CA ILE A 47 0.93 2.49 4.56
C ILE A 47 0.14 1.79 3.45
N ALA A 48 0.01 2.41 2.28
CA ALA A 48 -0.61 1.78 1.12
C ALA A 48 0.10 0.48 0.72
N GLY A 49 1.45 0.46 0.72
CA GLY A 49 2.23 -0.75 0.46
C GLY A 49 1.98 -1.87 1.48
N VAL A 50 1.82 -1.55 2.77
CA VAL A 50 1.44 -2.54 3.79
C VAL A 50 0.03 -3.09 3.56
N GLU A 51 -0.92 -2.24 3.21
CA GLU A 51 -2.28 -2.70 2.87
C GLU A 51 -2.29 -3.59 1.63
N MET A 52 -1.47 -3.27 0.62
CA MET A 52 -1.26 -4.12 -0.55
C MET A 52 -0.66 -5.49 -0.17
N MET A 53 0.36 -5.52 0.69
CA MET A 53 0.94 -6.78 1.21
C MET A 53 -0.09 -7.65 1.93
N LYS A 54 -0.95 -7.04 2.76
CA LYS A 54 -2.00 -7.77 3.51
C LYS A 54 -2.99 -8.46 2.58
N ARG A 55 -3.17 -7.94 1.37
CA ARG A 55 -4.09 -8.44 0.34
C ARG A 55 -3.40 -9.30 -0.73
N ASN A 56 -2.10 -9.57 -0.60
CA ASN A 56 -1.27 -10.23 -1.60
C ASN A 56 -1.25 -9.51 -2.97
N LEU A 57 -1.31 -8.17 -2.95
CA LEU A 57 -1.16 -7.35 -4.14
C LEU A 57 0.33 -7.04 -4.40
N PRO A 58 0.75 -6.93 -5.67
CA PRO A 58 2.11 -6.54 -6.05
C PRO A 58 2.41 -5.09 -5.62
N ILE A 59 3.65 -4.80 -5.22
CA ILE A 59 4.09 -3.54 -4.57
C ILE A 59 5.25 -2.89 -5.35
N ASP A 60 5.72 -3.64 -6.32
CA ASP A 60 6.59 -3.30 -7.40
C ASP A 60 5.77 -2.56 -8.46
N GLY A 61 5.99 -1.25 -8.58
CA GLY A 61 5.45 -0.44 -9.68
C GLY A 61 5.95 -0.85 -11.08
N HIS A 62 6.42 -2.08 -11.22
CA HIS A 62 6.85 -2.79 -12.42
C HIS A 62 6.65 -4.27 -12.12
N GLY A 63 5.89 -4.99 -12.95
CA GLY A 63 5.57 -6.39 -12.70
C GLY A 63 6.76 -7.29 -12.35
N ASP A 64 6.43 -8.30 -11.54
CA ASP A 64 7.23 -9.45 -11.10
C ASP A 64 8.21 -9.24 -9.93
N ILE A 65 7.67 -8.94 -8.74
CA ILE A 65 8.21 -9.43 -7.47
C ILE A 65 7.34 -10.60 -7.02
N VAL A 66 7.74 -11.80 -7.43
CA VAL A 66 7.35 -13.03 -6.76
C VAL A 66 8.05 -13.02 -5.38
N VAL A 67 7.32 -12.62 -4.34
CA VAL A 67 7.74 -12.91 -2.97
C VAL A 67 7.52 -14.41 -2.75
N GLU A 68 8.52 -15.22 -3.09
CA GLU A 68 8.55 -16.61 -2.62
C GLU A 68 8.63 -16.58 -1.10
N LYS A 69 7.50 -16.86 -0.47
CA LYS A 69 7.38 -16.93 0.99
C LYS A 69 8.08 -18.20 1.45
N ILE A 70 9.39 -18.14 1.63
CA ILE A 70 10.15 -19.23 2.24
C ILE A 70 9.80 -19.24 3.73
N TRP A 71 9.05 -20.25 4.16
CA TRP A 71 8.78 -20.44 5.57
C TRP A 71 9.98 -21.15 6.22
N PRO A 72 10.30 -20.88 7.50
CA PRO A 72 11.44 -21.52 8.19
C PRO A 72 11.39 -23.05 8.27
N ARG A 73 10.30 -23.68 7.85
CA ARG A 73 10.11 -25.13 7.80
C ARG A 73 10.57 -25.74 6.47
N ASP A 74 10.80 -24.93 5.44
CA ASP A 74 11.14 -25.39 4.10
C ASP A 74 12.66 -25.44 3.86
N SER A 75 13.46 -25.00 4.84
CA SER A 75 14.93 -24.98 4.80
C SER A 75 15.57 -26.09 5.65
N GLN A 76 15.08 -27.33 5.52
CA GLN A 76 15.76 -28.53 6.04
C GLN A 76 16.53 -29.27 4.96
#